data_AF-A0A7C1U8D8-F1
#
_entry.id   AF-A0A7C1U8D8-F1
#
_cell.length_a   1.000
_cell.length_b   1.000
_cell.length_c   1.000
_cell.angle_alpha   90.00
_cell.angle_beta   90.00
_cell.angle_gamma   90.00
#
_symmetry.space_group_name_H-M   'P 1'
#
loop_
_entity.id
_entity.type
_entity.pdbx_description
1 polymer ?
#
loop_
_entity_poly.entity_id
_entity_poly.type
_entity_poly.pdbx_seq_one_letter_code
_entity_poly.pdbx_strand_id
1 'polypeptide(L)'
;MIKPLLCVLGLMFLSVASSHAEAIPQKVFYVSPHGSDRNPGSETAPFKSIEFAQQAVRKALSEDQAAKITVYLRQGLYRLDETLVFDLRDSARDGGRIVYSGFPNETAIISAGLPITNWAPLEKPIPGLPDKARDSVWVASLPGDIPRFNTLYAGERRLPRARTKGFVPTVPRSKADKYTLHVPSGAIENWANSDDADIRIIPGRPWVLNYVPVVSAEPERNLLRTDVPVTYQMASPGFGKFDESAWIENLFEALDQPGEWILDYNQRRLYYWPENGTPGDDIVAPLLTELLRVEGQIDYERPKDTPVRNLVFQNLTFTHNDRMTWQPTKTGWGIQ
;
A
#
# COMPACT_ATOMS: atom_id res chain seq x y z
N MET A 1 -12.16 85.81 53.91
CA MET A 1 -10.95 85.51 53.11
C MET A 1 -10.96 84.03 52.76
N ILE A 2 -11.34 83.68 51.53
CA ILE A 2 -11.37 82.31 51.02
C ILE A 2 -10.31 82.25 49.91
N LYS A 3 -9.32 81.36 50.05
CA LYS A 3 -8.29 81.09 49.02
C LYS A 3 -8.76 79.93 48.15
N PRO A 4 -8.69 80.00 46.80
CA PRO A 4 -8.92 78.83 45.97
C PRO A 4 -7.63 78.00 45.84
N LEU A 5 -7.81 76.67 45.86
CA LEU A 5 -6.79 75.65 45.69
C LEU A 5 -6.66 75.35 44.19
N LEU A 6 -5.46 75.45 43.63
CA LEU A 6 -5.17 75.16 42.22
C LEU A 6 -4.70 73.69 42.10
N CYS A 7 -5.53 72.83 41.50
CA CYS A 7 -5.15 71.45 41.15
C CYS A 7 -4.41 71.45 39.80
N VAL A 8 -3.14 71.05 39.80
CA VAL A 8 -2.37 70.79 38.57
C VAL A 8 -2.51 69.30 38.23
N LEU A 9 -3.17 69.00 37.11
CA LEU A 9 -3.29 67.63 36.58
C LEU A 9 -2.10 67.36 35.65
N GLY A 10 -1.16 66.51 36.07
CA GLY A 10 -0.05 66.05 35.23
C GLY A 10 -0.49 64.90 34.32
N LEU A 11 -0.42 65.09 33.00
CA LEU A 11 -0.58 64.01 32.03
C LEU A 11 0.70 63.16 31.95
N MET A 12 0.62 61.91 32.42
CA MET A 12 1.61 60.86 32.12
C MET A 12 1.31 60.26 30.74
N PHE A 13 2.23 60.42 29.79
CA PHE A 13 2.22 59.65 28.55
C PHE A 13 2.82 58.26 28.82
N LEU A 14 1.99 57.22 28.84
CA LEU A 14 2.46 55.83 28.75
C LEU A 14 2.82 55.53 27.28
N SER A 15 4.12 55.33 26.99
CA SER A 15 4.52 54.74 25.72
C SER A 15 4.27 53.23 25.77
N VAL A 16 3.25 52.76 25.05
CA VAL A 16 3.03 51.33 24.84
C VAL A 16 4.05 50.86 23.81
N ALA A 17 5.11 50.19 24.26
CA ALA A 17 6.01 49.48 23.38
C ALA A 17 5.28 48.24 22.82
N SER A 18 4.87 48.31 21.56
CA SER A 18 4.33 47.15 20.85
C SER A 18 5.43 46.12 20.63
N SER A 19 5.46 45.10 21.49
CA SER A 19 6.20 43.87 21.22
C SER A 19 5.57 43.20 20.00
N HIS A 20 6.18 43.37 18.83
CA HIS A 20 5.87 42.52 17.69
C HIS A 20 6.42 41.13 18.03
N ALA A 21 5.53 40.18 18.32
CA ALA A 21 5.94 38.78 18.30
C ALA A 21 6.34 38.48 16.86
N GLU A 22 7.64 38.33 16.60
CA GLU A 22 8.13 37.79 15.33
C GLU A 22 7.43 36.45 15.10
N ALA A 23 6.61 36.38 14.05
CA ALA A 23 6.03 35.13 13.63
C ALA A 23 7.20 34.19 13.29
N ILE A 24 7.28 33.05 13.99
CA ILE A 24 8.30 32.04 13.71
C ILE A 24 8.25 31.75 12.20
N PRO A 25 9.31 32.08 11.43
CA PRO A 25 9.27 31.96 9.99
C PRO A 25 9.01 30.50 9.61
N GLN A 26 7.87 30.26 8.97
CA GLN A 26 7.52 28.95 8.45
C GLN A 26 8.31 28.71 7.17
N LYS A 27 9.16 27.69 7.15
CA LYS A 27 9.86 27.29 5.93
C LYS A 27 8.88 26.52 5.05
N VAL A 28 8.75 26.90 3.79
CA VAL A 28 7.84 26.25 2.85
C VAL A 28 8.64 25.69 1.68
N PHE A 29 8.38 24.42 1.35
CA PHE A 29 8.89 23.76 0.17
C PHE A 29 7.72 23.31 -0.72
N TYR A 30 7.96 23.26 -2.02
CA TYR A 30 6.99 22.79 -3.01
C TYR A 30 7.59 21.65 -3.81
N VAL A 31 6.77 20.63 -4.06
CA VAL A 31 7.08 19.47 -4.89
C VAL A 31 6.05 19.40 -6.01
N SER A 32 6.47 19.09 -7.23
CA SER A 32 5.58 18.91 -8.38
C SER A 32 6.14 17.84 -9.31
N PRO A 33 5.31 16.98 -9.94
CA PRO A 33 5.79 15.99 -10.90
C PRO A 33 6.51 16.62 -12.12
N HIS A 34 6.24 17.90 -12.39
CA HIS A 34 6.87 18.69 -13.45
C HIS A 34 8.06 19.53 -12.96
N GLY A 35 8.43 19.41 -11.68
CA GLY A 35 9.56 20.12 -11.07
C GLY A 35 10.93 19.52 -11.42
N SER A 36 11.95 19.95 -10.68
CA SER A 36 13.31 19.44 -10.79
C SER A 36 13.98 19.39 -9.41
N ASP A 37 14.69 18.32 -9.08
CA ASP A 37 15.46 18.23 -7.83
C ASP A 37 16.72 19.10 -7.82
N ARG A 38 16.98 19.83 -8.91
CA ARG A 38 17.98 20.91 -8.95
C ARG A 38 17.41 22.27 -8.54
N ASN A 39 16.08 22.39 -8.45
CA ASN A 39 15.42 23.62 -8.06
C ASN A 39 15.56 23.88 -6.55
N PRO A 40 15.32 25.10 -6.06
CA PRO A 40 15.37 25.42 -4.63
C PRO A 40 14.15 24.95 -3.83
N GLY A 41 13.11 24.42 -4.49
CA GLY A 41 11.87 24.01 -3.83
C GLY A 41 10.90 25.15 -3.54
N SER A 42 10.99 26.25 -4.27
CA SER A 42 10.02 27.36 -4.19
C SER A 42 8.76 27.06 -5.00
N GLU A 43 7.71 27.85 -4.83
CA GLU A 43 6.45 27.66 -5.57
C GLU A 43 6.63 27.73 -7.11
N THR A 44 7.50 28.64 -7.57
CA THR A 44 7.81 28.83 -9.00
C THR A 44 8.90 27.90 -9.52
N ALA A 45 9.69 27.29 -8.63
CA ALA A 45 10.72 26.31 -8.96
C ALA A 45 10.68 25.17 -7.92
N PRO A 46 9.67 24.27 -8.03
CA PRO A 46 9.47 23.19 -7.06
C PRO A 46 10.46 22.05 -7.29
N PHE A 47 10.71 21.27 -6.23
CA PHE A 47 11.38 19.97 -6.34
C PHE A 47 10.54 19.02 -7.21
N LYS A 48 11.17 17.98 -7.74
CA LYS A 48 10.47 16.92 -8.49
C LYS A 48 9.98 15.81 -7.56
N SER A 49 10.82 15.41 -6.63
CA SER A 49 10.64 14.21 -5.81
C SER A 49 10.36 14.53 -4.34
N ILE A 50 9.62 13.65 -3.67
CA ILE A 50 9.30 13.80 -2.24
C ILE A 50 10.55 13.49 -1.42
N GLU A 51 11.37 12.57 -1.90
CA GLU A 51 12.69 12.18 -1.41
C GLU A 51 13.60 13.40 -1.26
N PHE A 52 13.67 14.24 -2.31
CA PHE A 52 14.51 15.42 -2.27
C PHE A 52 13.96 16.50 -1.32
N ALA A 53 12.64 16.65 -1.26
CA ALA A 53 11.99 17.51 -0.26
C ALA A 53 12.29 17.04 1.17
N GLN A 54 12.31 15.73 1.42
CA GLN A 54 12.70 15.15 2.70
C GLN A 54 14.15 15.49 3.06
N GLN A 55 15.08 15.40 2.11
CA GLN A 55 16.47 15.79 2.34
C GLN A 55 16.58 17.29 2.69
N ALA A 56 15.82 18.16 2.02
CA ALA A 56 15.78 19.58 2.32
C ALA A 56 15.19 19.87 3.72
N VAL A 57 14.16 19.12 4.13
CA VAL A 57 13.59 19.15 5.49
C VAL A 57 14.64 18.72 6.52
N ARG A 58 15.31 17.58 6.31
CA ARG A 58 16.37 17.09 7.21
C ARG A 58 17.50 18.10 7.38
N LYS A 59 17.93 18.72 6.27
CA LYS A 59 18.92 19.80 6.32
C LYS A 59 18.43 20.97 7.18
N ALA A 60 17.21 21.43 6.96
CA ALA A 60 16.62 22.51 7.76
C ALA A 60 16.52 22.15 9.24
N LEU A 61 16.13 20.92 9.58
CA LEU A 61 16.08 20.44 10.97
C LEU A 61 17.46 20.34 11.61
N SER A 62 18.51 20.01 10.84
CA SER A 62 19.88 20.01 11.36
C SER A 62 20.38 21.40 11.75
N GLU A 63 19.79 22.45 11.16
CA GLU A 63 20.09 23.86 11.46
C GLU A 63 19.20 24.38 12.60
N ASP A 64 17.92 24.00 12.63
CA ASP A 64 16.95 24.38 13.65
C ASP A 64 15.94 23.25 13.94
N GLN A 65 16.06 22.62 15.12
CA GLN A 65 15.18 21.53 15.55
C GLN A 65 13.75 22.00 15.89
N ALA A 66 13.56 23.30 16.18
CA ALA A 66 12.26 23.91 16.47
C ALA A 66 11.57 24.43 15.19
N ALA A 67 12.15 24.20 14.02
CA ALA A 67 11.63 24.68 12.75
C ALA A 67 10.20 24.17 12.49
N LYS A 68 9.40 25.08 11.92
CA LYS A 68 8.08 24.78 11.38
C LYS A 68 8.19 24.72 9.87
N ILE A 69 8.04 23.53 9.30
CA ILE A 69 8.25 23.28 7.87
C ILE A 69 6.97 22.72 7.25
N THR A 70 6.59 23.25 6.10
CA THR A 70 5.50 22.69 5.28
C THR A 70 6.02 22.36 3.90
N VAL A 71 5.79 21.13 3.47
CA VAL A 71 6.06 20.63 2.13
C VAL A 71 4.72 20.49 1.42
N TYR A 72 4.48 21.34 0.42
CA TYR A 72 3.31 21.26 -0.43
C TYR A 72 3.58 20.40 -1.65
N LEU A 73 2.77 19.36 -1.83
CA LEU A 73 2.74 18.55 -3.04
C LEU A 73 1.67 19.13 -3.95
N ARG A 74 2.08 19.60 -5.12
CA ARG A 74 1.19 20.09 -6.18
C ARG A 74 0.41 18.92 -6.81
N GLN A 75 -0.61 19.26 -7.59
CA GLN A 75 -1.43 18.31 -8.31
C GLN A 75 -0.58 17.34 -9.14
N GLY A 76 -0.92 16.05 -9.04
CA GLY A 76 -0.41 15.02 -9.93
C GLY A 76 0.02 13.75 -9.20
N LEU A 77 0.69 12.89 -9.97
CA LEU A 77 1.07 11.54 -9.57
C LEU A 77 2.56 11.47 -9.24
N TYR A 78 2.86 11.09 -8.02
CA TYR A 78 4.21 10.87 -7.47
C TYR A 78 4.41 9.35 -7.37
N ARG A 79 5.13 8.79 -8.34
CA ARG A 79 5.45 7.36 -8.34
C ARG A 79 6.66 7.09 -7.45
N LEU A 80 6.51 6.14 -6.54
CA LEU A 80 7.57 5.62 -5.68
C LEU A 80 8.00 4.24 -6.18
N ASP A 81 9.29 4.06 -6.38
CA ASP A 81 9.96 2.79 -6.64
C ASP A 81 10.69 2.25 -5.39
N GLU A 82 10.84 3.08 -4.36
CA GLU A 82 11.35 2.72 -3.04
C GLU A 82 10.48 3.29 -1.92
N THR A 83 10.44 2.61 -0.77
CA THR A 83 9.72 3.11 0.41
C THR A 83 10.39 4.36 0.97
N LEU A 84 9.62 5.43 1.16
CA LEU A 84 10.07 6.64 1.83
C LEU A 84 10.15 6.43 3.34
N VAL A 85 11.37 6.29 3.86
CA VAL A 85 11.62 6.11 5.30
C VAL A 85 11.82 7.46 5.98
N PHE A 86 10.93 7.80 6.91
CA PHE A 86 11.03 8.91 7.85
C PHE A 86 11.57 8.38 9.18
N ASP A 87 12.80 8.76 9.51
CA ASP A 87 13.49 8.32 10.70
C ASP A 87 13.70 9.46 11.70
N LEU A 88 14.56 9.25 12.70
CA LEU A 88 14.84 10.25 13.73
C LEU A 88 15.36 11.59 13.18
N ARG A 89 15.90 11.64 11.96
CA ARG A 89 16.34 12.88 11.29
C ARG A 89 15.16 13.74 10.81
N ASP A 90 13.98 13.15 10.67
CA ASP A 90 12.74 13.82 10.28
C ASP A 90 11.92 14.28 11.49
N SER A 91 12.39 13.97 12.70
CA SER A 91 11.71 14.31 13.94
C SER A 91 11.98 15.75 14.34
N ALA A 92 10.99 16.63 14.24
CA ALA A 92 11.07 17.97 14.85
C ALA A 92 10.94 17.92 16.38
N ARG A 93 11.59 18.83 17.09
CA ARG A 93 11.62 18.93 18.56
C ARG A 93 11.26 20.35 19.01
N ASP A 94 11.19 20.58 20.32
CA ASP A 94 11.12 21.93 20.90
C ASP A 94 9.97 22.82 20.34
N GLY A 95 8.82 22.21 20.03
CA GLY A 95 7.65 22.89 19.45
C GLY A 95 7.65 23.02 17.92
N GLY A 96 8.67 22.49 17.25
CA GLY A 96 8.76 22.35 15.81
C GLY A 96 7.73 21.37 15.24
N ARG A 97 7.45 21.50 13.94
CA ARG A 97 6.42 20.71 13.25
C ARG A 97 6.71 20.59 11.77
N ILE A 98 6.63 19.39 11.23
CA ILE A 98 6.81 19.10 9.81
C ILE A 98 5.49 18.62 9.23
N VAL A 99 5.03 19.26 8.15
CA VAL A 99 3.78 18.93 7.48
C VAL A 99 4.05 18.63 6.02
N TYR A 100 3.72 17.42 5.56
CA TYR A 100 3.59 17.08 4.15
C TYR A 100 2.11 17.16 3.79
N SER A 101 1.76 18.06 2.87
CA SER A 101 0.38 18.34 2.52
C SER A 101 0.19 18.36 1.01
N GLY A 102 -0.91 17.79 0.52
CA GLY A 102 -1.42 18.21 -0.79
C GLY A 102 -1.71 19.71 -0.78
N PHE A 103 -1.40 20.40 -1.87
CA PHE A 103 -1.70 21.82 -2.02
C PHE A 103 -3.22 22.03 -1.98
N PRO A 104 -3.75 23.11 -1.36
CA PRO A 104 -5.18 23.30 -1.22
C PRO A 104 -5.94 23.23 -2.56
N ASN A 105 -7.02 22.46 -2.58
CA ASN A 105 -7.85 22.19 -3.77
C ASN A 105 -7.15 21.45 -4.92
N GLU A 106 -5.96 20.89 -4.69
CA GLU A 106 -5.25 20.03 -5.64
C GLU A 106 -5.21 18.58 -5.12
N THR A 107 -5.11 17.62 -6.04
CA THR A 107 -4.98 16.20 -5.68
C THR A 107 -3.55 15.73 -5.91
N ALA A 108 -2.85 15.42 -4.82
CA ALA A 108 -1.52 14.80 -4.84
C ALA A 108 -1.65 13.30 -4.55
N ILE A 109 -1.32 12.47 -5.53
CA ILE A 109 -1.43 11.01 -5.46
C ILE A 109 -0.04 10.42 -5.33
N ILE A 110 0.23 9.75 -4.22
CA ILE A 110 1.46 9.00 -3.98
C ILE A 110 1.17 7.53 -4.28
N SER A 111 1.95 6.93 -5.17
CA SER A 111 1.64 5.63 -5.73
C SER A 111 2.87 4.75 -5.95
N ALA A 112 2.75 3.45 -5.68
CA ALA A 112 3.73 2.46 -6.10
C ALA A 112 3.39 1.80 -7.45
N GLY A 113 2.43 2.35 -8.19
CA GLY A 113 1.92 1.76 -9.42
C GLY A 113 2.83 1.98 -10.62
N LEU A 114 3.32 0.89 -11.19
CA LEU A 114 4.00 0.85 -12.48
C LEU A 114 3.01 0.43 -13.59
N PRO A 115 2.83 1.26 -14.64
CA PRO A 115 2.01 0.89 -15.80
C PRO A 115 2.52 -0.38 -16.48
N ILE A 116 1.61 -1.32 -16.71
CA ILE A 116 1.84 -2.47 -17.58
C ILE A 116 1.41 -2.07 -18.99
N THR A 117 2.35 -2.15 -19.93
CA THR A 117 2.18 -1.71 -21.32
C THR A 117 2.47 -2.86 -22.29
N ASN A 118 2.38 -2.61 -23.59
CA ASN A 118 2.63 -3.60 -24.66
C ASN A 118 1.68 -4.81 -24.60
N TRP A 119 0.40 -4.54 -24.32
CA TRP A 119 -0.65 -5.54 -24.38
C TRP A 119 -0.87 -6.05 -25.80
N ALA A 120 -0.99 -7.36 -25.96
CA ALA A 120 -1.38 -8.01 -27.20
C ALA A 120 -2.53 -8.99 -26.96
N PRO A 121 -3.42 -9.21 -27.95
CA PRO A 121 -4.42 -10.28 -27.86
C PRO A 121 -3.75 -11.64 -27.64
N LEU A 122 -4.38 -12.52 -26.88
CA LEU A 122 -3.89 -13.88 -26.70
C LEU A 122 -4.05 -14.68 -28.02
N GLU A 123 -2.93 -14.97 -28.69
CA GLU A 123 -2.95 -15.72 -29.95
C GLU A 123 -2.94 -17.23 -29.77
N LYS A 124 -2.30 -17.72 -28.70
CA LYS A 124 -2.10 -19.15 -28.46
C LYS A 124 -3.03 -19.64 -27.37
N PRO A 125 -3.75 -20.76 -27.58
CA PRO A 125 -4.53 -21.38 -26.52
C PRO A 125 -3.67 -21.70 -25.30
N ILE A 126 -4.18 -21.37 -24.12
CA ILE A 126 -3.59 -21.75 -22.84
C ILE A 126 -4.35 -22.97 -22.33
N PRO A 127 -3.68 -24.07 -21.96
CA PRO A 127 -4.34 -25.21 -21.33
C PRO A 127 -5.18 -24.77 -20.12
N GLY A 128 -6.41 -25.27 -20.05
CA GLY A 128 -7.33 -24.97 -18.95
C GLY A 128 -8.16 -23.68 -19.14
N LEU A 129 -7.76 -22.75 -20.01
CA LEU A 129 -8.51 -21.50 -20.19
C LEU A 129 -9.96 -21.76 -20.67
N PRO A 130 -10.99 -21.22 -19.99
CA PRO A 130 -12.37 -21.39 -20.41
C PRO A 130 -12.65 -20.85 -21.82
N ASP A 131 -13.51 -21.54 -22.58
CA ASP A 131 -13.83 -21.17 -23.97
C ASP A 131 -14.34 -19.73 -24.10
N LYS A 132 -15.11 -19.26 -23.12
CA LYS A 132 -15.63 -17.88 -23.07
C LYS A 132 -14.53 -16.81 -22.96
N ALA A 133 -13.35 -17.15 -22.47
CA ALA A 133 -12.24 -16.23 -22.27
C ALA A 133 -11.31 -16.14 -23.49
N ARG A 134 -11.30 -17.15 -24.37
CA ARG A 134 -10.28 -17.33 -25.43
C ARG A 134 -10.03 -16.09 -26.28
N ASP A 135 -11.09 -15.42 -26.70
CA ASP A 135 -11.02 -14.25 -27.59
C ASP A 135 -11.00 -12.91 -26.85
N SER A 136 -11.04 -12.94 -25.52
CA SER A 136 -11.13 -11.74 -24.67
C SER A 136 -9.89 -11.47 -23.85
N VAL A 137 -8.96 -12.43 -23.74
CA VAL A 137 -7.76 -12.29 -22.92
C VAL A 137 -6.66 -11.57 -23.68
N TRP A 138 -6.05 -10.60 -23.00
CA TRP A 138 -4.84 -9.92 -23.43
C TRP A 138 -3.66 -10.36 -22.58
N VAL A 139 -2.47 -10.33 -23.16
CA VAL A 139 -1.22 -10.69 -22.51
C VAL A 139 -0.20 -9.56 -22.65
N ALA A 140 0.55 -9.30 -21.59
CA ALA A 140 1.68 -8.40 -21.58
C ALA A 140 2.89 -9.05 -20.88
N SER A 141 4.09 -8.73 -21.34
CA SER A 141 5.32 -9.07 -20.62
C SER A 141 5.53 -8.13 -19.44
N LEU A 142 5.97 -8.66 -18.30
CA LEU A 142 6.31 -7.82 -17.15
C LEU A 142 7.53 -6.95 -17.48
N PRO A 143 7.50 -5.64 -17.17
CA PRO A 143 8.64 -4.76 -17.41
C PRO A 143 9.80 -5.08 -16.47
N GLY A 144 11.02 -5.14 -17.00
CA GLY A 144 12.26 -5.32 -16.23
C GLY A 144 12.19 -6.50 -15.25
N ASP A 145 12.75 -6.30 -14.05
CA ASP A 145 12.80 -7.27 -12.94
C ASP A 145 11.88 -6.87 -11.78
N ILE A 146 10.68 -6.35 -12.08
CA ILE A 146 9.70 -6.03 -11.01
C ILE A 146 9.38 -7.25 -10.13
N PRO A 147 9.17 -7.05 -8.82
CA PRO A 147 8.89 -8.13 -7.88
C PRO A 147 7.56 -8.83 -8.21
N ARG A 148 7.38 -10.03 -7.67
CA ARG A 148 6.08 -10.73 -7.69
C ARG A 148 5.08 -9.88 -6.93
N PHE A 149 3.90 -9.70 -7.52
CA PHE A 149 2.82 -8.92 -6.92
C PHE A 149 1.53 -9.73 -6.81
N ASN A 150 0.65 -9.31 -5.90
CA ASN A 150 -0.62 -9.97 -5.64
C ASN A 150 -1.84 -9.08 -5.86
N THR A 151 -1.64 -7.81 -6.16
CA THR A 151 -2.69 -6.86 -6.52
C THR A 151 -2.40 -6.26 -7.89
N LEU A 152 -3.44 -5.94 -8.64
CA LEU A 152 -3.39 -5.22 -9.91
C LEU A 152 -4.51 -4.18 -9.88
N TYR A 153 -4.31 -3.05 -10.53
CA TYR A 153 -5.27 -1.94 -10.50
C TYR A 153 -5.60 -1.47 -11.91
N ALA A 154 -6.83 -0.99 -12.10
CA ALA A 154 -7.27 -0.20 -13.24
C ALA A 154 -7.68 1.18 -12.72
N GLY A 155 -6.85 2.19 -12.98
CA GLY A 155 -6.95 3.47 -12.27
C GLY A 155 -6.88 3.24 -10.76
N GLU A 156 -7.82 3.80 -10.00
CA GLU A 156 -7.86 3.67 -8.53
C GLU A 156 -8.47 2.35 -8.03
N ARG A 157 -9.02 1.52 -8.92
CA ARG A 157 -9.75 0.31 -8.55
C ARG A 157 -8.86 -0.91 -8.60
N ARG A 158 -8.82 -1.68 -7.50
CA ARG A 158 -8.17 -2.99 -7.48
C ARG A 158 -8.98 -4.01 -8.29
N LEU A 159 -8.33 -4.69 -9.23
CA LEU A 159 -8.91 -5.73 -10.07
C LEU A 159 -8.97 -7.08 -9.34
N PRO A 160 -10.06 -7.85 -9.50
CA PRO A 160 -10.17 -9.19 -8.93
C PRO A 160 -9.17 -10.14 -9.59
N ARG A 161 -8.51 -10.99 -8.80
CA ARG A 161 -7.79 -12.14 -9.35
C ARG A 161 -8.81 -13.20 -9.76
N ALA A 162 -8.57 -13.85 -10.89
CA ALA A 162 -9.35 -15.02 -11.30
C ALA A 162 -9.38 -16.06 -10.17
N ARG A 163 -10.56 -16.57 -9.84
CA ARG A 163 -10.75 -17.52 -8.73
C ARG A 163 -11.68 -18.67 -9.04
N THR A 164 -11.39 -19.84 -8.48
CA THR A 164 -12.30 -20.97 -8.56
C THR A 164 -13.62 -20.66 -7.86
N LYS A 165 -14.66 -21.46 -8.18
CA LYS A 165 -15.83 -21.55 -7.31
C LYS A 165 -15.37 -21.89 -5.88
N GLY A 166 -15.98 -21.23 -4.90
CA GLY A 166 -15.69 -21.54 -3.50
C GLY A 166 -16.26 -22.89 -3.07
N PHE A 167 -15.66 -23.44 -2.03
CA PHE A 167 -16.05 -24.69 -1.40
C PHE A 167 -15.81 -24.64 0.11
N VAL A 168 -16.32 -25.64 0.83
CA VAL A 168 -16.03 -25.85 2.25
C VAL A 168 -15.03 -27.02 2.37
N PRO A 169 -13.95 -26.90 3.17
CA PRO A 169 -13.03 -27.99 3.41
C PRO A 169 -13.75 -29.22 3.96
N THR A 170 -13.31 -30.42 3.58
CA THR A 170 -14.02 -31.68 3.89
C THR A 170 -13.67 -32.29 5.25
N VAL A 171 -12.63 -31.78 5.91
CA VAL A 171 -12.16 -32.29 7.20
C VAL A 171 -12.58 -31.38 8.36
N PRO A 172 -13.03 -31.96 9.49
CA PRO A 172 -13.30 -31.19 10.69
C PRO A 172 -11.99 -30.81 11.40
N ARG A 173 -12.07 -29.79 12.26
CA ARG A 173 -10.92 -29.24 13.01
C ARG A 173 -10.10 -30.27 13.79
N SER A 174 -10.73 -31.32 14.31
CA SER A 174 -10.06 -32.36 15.08
C SER A 174 -9.12 -33.24 14.26
N LYS A 175 -9.22 -33.21 12.93
CA LYS A 175 -8.44 -34.03 12.00
C LYS A 175 -7.58 -33.21 11.03
N ALA A 176 -7.69 -31.88 11.07
CA ALA A 176 -6.99 -30.98 10.18
C ALA A 176 -5.71 -30.43 10.81
N ASP A 177 -4.75 -30.02 9.97
CA ASP A 177 -3.56 -29.29 10.37
C ASP A 177 -3.57 -27.87 9.77
N LYS A 178 -2.45 -27.15 9.83
CA LYS A 178 -2.31 -25.76 9.37
C LYS A 178 -1.68 -25.62 7.97
N TYR A 179 -1.44 -26.73 7.28
CA TYR A 179 -0.68 -26.79 6.02
C TYR A 179 -1.44 -27.53 4.90
N THR A 180 -2.34 -28.43 5.27
CA THR A 180 -3.04 -29.34 4.37
C THR A 180 -4.51 -28.94 4.27
N LEU A 181 -4.94 -28.54 3.08
CA LEU A 181 -6.33 -28.26 2.77
C LEU A 181 -6.96 -29.47 2.07
N HIS A 182 -7.85 -30.18 2.75
CA HIS A 182 -8.67 -31.21 2.11
C HIS A 182 -9.90 -30.59 1.46
N VAL A 183 -10.10 -30.88 0.18
CA VAL A 183 -11.14 -30.28 -0.65
C VAL A 183 -12.21 -31.32 -1.04
N PRO A 184 -13.40 -30.90 -1.50
CA PRO A 184 -14.35 -31.82 -2.11
C PRO A 184 -13.80 -32.47 -3.38
N SER A 185 -14.31 -33.66 -3.71
CA SER A 185 -13.97 -34.35 -4.96
C SER A 185 -14.25 -33.46 -6.17
N GLY A 186 -13.27 -33.30 -7.05
CA GLY A 186 -13.38 -32.47 -8.26
C GLY A 186 -13.28 -30.95 -8.03
N ALA A 187 -12.95 -30.49 -6.81
CA ALA A 187 -12.73 -29.07 -6.54
C ALA A 187 -11.35 -28.55 -7.01
N ILE A 188 -10.42 -29.47 -7.28
CA ILE A 188 -9.07 -29.17 -7.76
C ILE A 188 -8.72 -30.11 -8.91
N GLU A 189 -7.85 -29.64 -9.79
CA GLU A 189 -7.42 -30.35 -10.99
C GLU A 189 -5.91 -30.20 -11.16
N ASN A 190 -5.34 -30.84 -12.19
CA ASN A 190 -3.95 -30.60 -12.58
C ASN A 190 -3.87 -29.27 -13.35
N TRP A 191 -3.59 -28.18 -12.63
CA TRP A 191 -3.58 -26.84 -13.21
C TRP A 191 -2.30 -26.50 -13.94
N ALA A 192 -2.42 -25.70 -15.01
CA ALA A 192 -1.26 -25.24 -15.78
C ALA A 192 -0.39 -24.20 -15.03
N ASN A 193 -0.95 -23.49 -14.05
CA ASN A 193 -0.28 -22.38 -13.32
C ASN A 193 -0.27 -22.58 -11.79
N SER A 194 -0.06 -23.82 -11.32
CA SER A 194 -0.14 -24.13 -9.88
C SER A 194 0.92 -23.41 -9.02
N ASP A 195 2.08 -23.08 -9.60
CA ASP A 195 3.23 -22.52 -8.86
C ASP A 195 3.01 -21.07 -8.40
N ASP A 196 2.08 -20.36 -9.04
CA ASP A 196 1.68 -19.00 -8.69
C ASP A 196 0.27 -18.94 -8.10
N ALA A 197 -0.35 -20.09 -7.86
CA ALA A 197 -1.69 -20.17 -7.29
C ALA A 197 -1.68 -19.91 -5.78
N ASP A 198 -2.77 -19.32 -5.30
CA ASP A 198 -2.94 -18.98 -3.89
C ASP A 198 -4.20 -19.65 -3.34
N ILE A 199 -4.08 -20.26 -2.16
CA ILE A 199 -5.23 -20.66 -1.34
C ILE A 199 -5.75 -19.43 -0.59
N ARG A 200 -7.04 -19.18 -0.73
CA ARG A 200 -7.82 -18.30 0.15
C ARG A 200 -8.67 -19.17 1.04
N ILE A 201 -8.55 -19.01 2.36
CA ILE A 201 -9.28 -19.85 3.30
C ILE A 201 -9.70 -19.08 4.56
N ILE A 202 -10.99 -19.17 4.87
CA ILE A 202 -11.53 -18.98 6.20
C ILE A 202 -11.39 -20.34 6.92
N PRO A 203 -10.43 -20.49 7.86
CA PRO A 203 -10.13 -21.77 8.47
C PRO A 203 -11.20 -22.15 9.51
N GLY A 204 -10.95 -23.17 10.31
CA GLY A 204 -11.91 -23.68 11.31
C GLY A 204 -12.40 -22.64 12.34
N ARG A 205 -11.79 -21.46 12.41
CA ARG A 205 -12.25 -20.30 13.17
C ARG A 205 -12.55 -19.15 12.20
N PRO A 206 -13.84 -18.75 12.04
CA PRO A 206 -14.29 -17.94 10.91
C PRO A 206 -14.00 -16.44 10.98
N TRP A 207 -13.12 -16.00 11.87
CA TRP A 207 -12.78 -14.57 12.07
C TRP A 207 -11.45 -14.18 11.43
N VAL A 208 -10.88 -15.04 10.60
CA VAL A 208 -9.67 -14.77 9.82
C VAL A 208 -9.86 -15.29 8.40
N LEU A 209 -9.24 -14.61 7.43
CA LEU A 209 -9.07 -15.08 6.06
C LEU A 209 -7.57 -15.14 5.78
N ASN A 210 -7.06 -16.32 5.48
CA ASN A 210 -5.66 -16.54 5.16
C ASN A 210 -5.44 -16.57 3.64
N TYR A 211 -4.27 -16.08 3.24
CA TYR A 211 -3.80 -15.93 1.87
C TYR A 211 -2.45 -16.65 1.81
N VAL A 212 -2.42 -17.90 1.35
CA VAL A 212 -1.21 -18.74 1.40
C VAL A 212 -0.93 -19.39 0.05
N PRO A 213 0.34 -19.56 -0.35
CA PRO A 213 0.67 -20.14 -1.64
C PRO A 213 0.24 -21.61 -1.73
N VAL A 214 -0.05 -22.07 -2.94
CA VAL A 214 -0.11 -23.50 -3.25
C VAL A 214 1.30 -23.98 -3.53
N VAL A 215 1.75 -25.00 -2.79
CA VAL A 215 3.06 -25.66 -2.99
C VAL A 215 2.89 -27.04 -3.63
N SER A 216 1.75 -27.70 -3.40
CA SER A 216 1.41 -28.93 -4.11
C SER A 216 -0.09 -29.08 -4.25
N ALA A 217 -0.54 -29.52 -5.43
CA ALA A 217 -1.90 -30.00 -5.66
C ALA A 217 -1.89 -31.52 -5.88
N GLU A 218 -2.72 -32.25 -5.16
CA GLU A 218 -2.90 -33.70 -5.33
C GLU A 218 -4.38 -34.03 -5.61
N PRO A 219 -4.86 -33.84 -6.86
CA PRO A 219 -6.27 -34.06 -7.20
C PRO A 219 -6.75 -35.48 -6.88
N GLU A 220 -5.93 -36.50 -7.12
CA GLU A 220 -6.23 -37.91 -6.81
C GLU A 220 -6.48 -38.16 -5.30
N ARG A 221 -6.00 -37.27 -4.43
CA ARG A 221 -6.16 -37.35 -2.98
C ARG A 221 -7.07 -36.25 -2.43
N ASN A 222 -7.61 -35.40 -3.30
CA ASN A 222 -8.45 -34.24 -2.96
C ASN A 222 -7.82 -33.34 -1.89
N LEU A 223 -6.55 -32.96 -2.06
CA LEU A 223 -5.91 -32.02 -1.15
C LEU A 223 -4.90 -31.09 -1.82
N LEU A 224 -4.70 -29.93 -1.19
CA LEU A 224 -3.64 -28.96 -1.49
C LEU A 224 -2.72 -28.83 -0.27
N ARG A 225 -1.47 -28.43 -0.50
CA ARG A 225 -0.54 -28.04 0.58
C ARG A 225 0.03 -26.64 0.38
N THR A 226 0.31 -26.00 1.50
CA THR A 226 1.14 -24.80 1.63
C THR A 226 2.35 -25.13 2.53
N ASP A 227 3.44 -24.38 2.40
CA ASP A 227 4.60 -24.42 3.30
C ASP A 227 4.53 -23.36 4.41
N VAL A 228 3.52 -22.48 4.36
CA VAL A 228 3.28 -21.45 5.37
C VAL A 228 2.06 -21.80 6.22
N PRO A 229 2.18 -21.84 7.57
CA PRO A 229 1.06 -22.21 8.42
C PRO A 229 -0.02 -21.12 8.40
N VAL A 230 -1.26 -21.51 8.15
CA VAL A 230 -2.42 -20.65 8.41
C VAL A 230 -2.64 -20.46 9.92
N THR A 231 -3.40 -19.43 10.30
CA THR A 231 -3.61 -19.05 11.70
C THR A 231 -4.22 -20.19 12.53
N TYR A 232 -5.20 -20.89 11.96
CA TYR A 232 -5.92 -22.02 12.55
C TYR A 232 -6.06 -23.16 11.56
N GLN A 233 -6.40 -24.37 12.03
CA GLN A 233 -6.47 -25.55 11.16
C GLN A 233 -7.34 -25.32 9.90
N MET A 234 -6.85 -25.76 8.74
CA MET A 234 -7.51 -25.68 7.42
C MET A 234 -8.69 -26.66 7.35
N ALA A 235 -9.75 -26.33 8.08
CA ALA A 235 -10.92 -27.16 8.30
C ALA A 235 -12.20 -26.40 7.99
N SER A 236 -13.31 -27.12 7.89
CA SER A 236 -14.64 -26.50 7.84
C SER A 236 -14.83 -25.58 9.07
N PRO A 237 -15.36 -24.35 8.90
CA PRO A 237 -15.65 -23.45 10.01
C PRO A 237 -16.54 -24.10 11.06
N GLY A 238 -16.14 -24.03 12.33
CA GLY A 238 -16.87 -24.67 13.44
C GLY A 238 -18.06 -23.86 13.98
N PHE A 239 -18.32 -22.68 13.43
CA PHE A 239 -19.39 -21.77 13.83
C PHE A 239 -19.88 -21.00 12.60
N GLY A 240 -21.17 -20.70 12.52
CA GLY A 240 -21.80 -20.08 11.34
C GLY A 240 -22.12 -21.09 10.23
N LYS A 241 -22.90 -20.65 9.23
CA LYS A 241 -23.17 -21.43 8.01
C LYS A 241 -22.41 -20.77 6.86
N PHE A 242 -21.60 -21.55 6.16
CA PHE A 242 -20.77 -21.11 5.04
C PHE A 242 -21.08 -21.99 3.84
N ASP A 243 -21.50 -21.37 2.74
CA ASP A 243 -21.61 -22.04 1.44
C ASP A 243 -20.23 -22.17 0.78
N GLU A 244 -19.32 -21.23 1.09
CA GLU A 244 -17.91 -21.27 0.74
C GLU A 244 -17.05 -20.78 1.92
N SER A 245 -15.94 -21.45 2.18
CA SER A 245 -14.93 -20.99 3.14
C SER A 245 -13.50 -21.17 2.61
N ALA A 246 -13.33 -21.66 1.39
CA ALA A 246 -12.06 -21.66 0.67
C ALA A 246 -12.27 -21.54 -0.83
N TRP A 247 -11.29 -20.98 -1.53
CA TRP A 247 -11.18 -20.96 -3.00
C TRP A 247 -9.72 -20.78 -3.40
N ILE A 248 -9.42 -21.03 -4.66
CA ILE A 248 -8.06 -20.90 -5.21
C ILE A 248 -8.04 -19.74 -6.19
N GLU A 249 -7.04 -18.87 -6.08
CA GLU A 249 -6.83 -17.73 -6.98
C GLU A 249 -5.65 -17.98 -7.92
N ASN A 250 -5.63 -17.24 -9.03
CA ASN A 250 -4.53 -17.18 -10.00
C ASN A 250 -4.38 -18.43 -10.89
N LEU A 251 -5.50 -19.04 -11.29
CA LEU A 251 -5.57 -20.19 -12.19
C LEU A 251 -6.20 -19.84 -13.53
N PHE A 252 -5.63 -20.29 -14.66
CA PHE A 252 -6.20 -20.04 -15.98
C PHE A 252 -7.61 -20.61 -16.14
N GLU A 253 -7.86 -21.76 -15.53
CA GLU A 253 -9.15 -22.46 -15.44
C GLU A 253 -10.24 -21.62 -14.77
N ALA A 254 -9.82 -20.63 -13.98
CA ALA A 254 -10.67 -19.73 -13.24
C ALA A 254 -10.80 -18.34 -13.88
N LEU A 255 -10.10 -18.06 -15.00
CA LEU A 255 -10.19 -16.78 -15.69
C LEU A 255 -11.45 -16.76 -16.57
N ASP A 256 -12.55 -16.26 -16.00
CA ASP A 256 -13.87 -16.64 -16.48
C ASP A 256 -14.84 -15.46 -16.65
N GLN A 257 -14.44 -14.25 -16.27
CA GLN A 257 -15.23 -13.04 -16.43
C GLN A 257 -14.37 -11.80 -16.70
N PRO A 258 -14.95 -10.75 -17.34
CA PRO A 258 -14.26 -9.48 -17.53
C PRO A 258 -13.83 -8.84 -16.20
N GLY A 259 -12.64 -8.24 -16.20
CA GLY A 259 -12.01 -7.63 -15.04
C GLY A 259 -11.00 -8.52 -14.32
N GLU A 260 -10.96 -9.82 -14.62
CA GLU A 260 -10.05 -10.76 -13.98
C GLU A 260 -8.67 -10.83 -14.63
N TRP A 261 -7.67 -11.17 -13.82
CA TRP A 261 -6.28 -11.30 -14.26
C TRP A 261 -5.57 -12.52 -13.65
N ILE A 262 -4.52 -12.96 -14.35
CA ILE A 262 -3.58 -14.02 -13.97
C ILE A 262 -2.16 -13.50 -14.09
N LEU A 263 -1.35 -13.75 -13.07
CA LEU A 263 0.10 -13.60 -13.11
C LEU A 263 0.75 -14.97 -13.29
N ASP A 264 1.52 -15.11 -14.37
CA ASP A 264 2.51 -16.16 -14.54
C ASP A 264 3.88 -15.52 -14.37
N TYR A 265 4.35 -15.50 -13.13
CA TYR A 265 5.57 -14.83 -12.75
C TYR A 265 6.80 -15.57 -13.29
N ASN A 266 6.74 -16.90 -13.37
CA ASN A 266 7.82 -17.73 -13.91
C ASN A 266 8.06 -17.44 -15.39
N GLN A 267 7.01 -17.21 -16.19
CA GLN A 267 7.13 -16.80 -17.58
C GLN A 267 7.19 -15.28 -17.78
N ARG A 268 7.14 -14.50 -16.69
CA ARG A 268 7.10 -13.02 -16.72
C ARG A 268 5.95 -12.48 -17.58
N ARG A 269 4.75 -13.04 -17.43
CA ARG A 269 3.55 -12.66 -18.18
C ARG A 269 2.39 -12.31 -17.26
N LEU A 270 1.66 -11.27 -17.66
CA LEU A 270 0.38 -10.88 -17.09
C LEU A 270 -0.70 -11.12 -18.12
N TYR A 271 -1.75 -11.85 -17.74
CA TYR A 271 -2.93 -12.08 -18.56
C TYR A 271 -4.11 -11.35 -17.93
N TYR A 272 -4.89 -10.65 -18.74
CA TYR A 272 -6.00 -9.83 -18.28
C TYR A 272 -7.17 -9.92 -19.25
N TRP A 273 -8.36 -10.14 -18.73
CA TRP A 273 -9.61 -9.96 -19.47
C TRP A 273 -10.13 -8.54 -19.19
N PRO A 274 -9.95 -7.57 -20.09
CA PRO A 274 -10.46 -6.21 -19.89
C PRO A 274 -11.99 -6.17 -19.81
N GLU A 275 -12.52 -5.34 -18.93
CA GLU A 275 -13.97 -5.10 -18.85
C GLU A 275 -14.53 -4.50 -20.14
N ASN A 276 -13.73 -3.68 -20.83
CA ASN A 276 -14.10 -3.04 -22.08
C ASN A 276 -12.87 -2.91 -22.99
N GLY A 277 -13.01 -3.28 -24.25
CA GLY A 277 -12.03 -2.99 -25.31
C GLY A 277 -10.64 -3.56 -25.04
N THR A 278 -9.63 -2.72 -25.23
CA THR A 278 -8.21 -3.05 -25.03
C THR A 278 -7.74 -2.53 -23.67
N PRO A 279 -6.83 -3.24 -22.96
CA PRO A 279 -6.25 -2.72 -21.72
C PRO A 279 -5.56 -1.36 -21.94
N GLY A 280 -5.76 -0.43 -21.01
CA GLY A 280 -5.17 0.91 -21.05
C GLY A 280 -3.86 1.02 -20.25
N ASP A 281 -3.24 2.21 -20.32
CA ASP A 281 -2.04 2.56 -19.52
C ASP A 281 -2.35 2.77 -18.02
N ASP A 282 -3.62 2.70 -17.65
CA ASP A 282 -4.12 2.76 -16.27
C ASP A 282 -4.09 1.40 -15.57
N ILE A 283 -3.72 0.32 -16.29
CA ILE A 283 -3.43 -0.98 -15.69
C ILE A 283 -2.05 -0.93 -15.04
N VAL A 284 -2.02 -0.90 -13.70
CA VAL A 284 -0.77 -0.74 -12.93
C VAL A 284 -0.54 -1.89 -11.96
N ALA A 285 0.71 -2.36 -11.91
CA ALA A 285 1.20 -3.32 -10.93
C ALA A 285 1.94 -2.59 -9.79
N PRO A 286 1.80 -3.03 -8.54
CA PRO A 286 2.50 -2.41 -7.41
C PRO A 286 3.99 -2.78 -7.40
N LEU A 287 4.84 -1.82 -7.07
CA LEU A 287 6.26 -2.05 -6.78
C LEU A 287 6.55 -2.23 -5.29
N LEU A 288 5.69 -1.67 -4.43
CA LEU A 288 5.90 -1.59 -2.99
C LEU A 288 4.68 -2.08 -2.22
N THR A 289 4.92 -2.71 -1.07
CA THR A 289 3.88 -2.96 -0.06
C THR A 289 3.66 -1.74 0.85
N GLU A 290 4.72 -0.97 1.10
CA GLU A 290 4.75 0.18 2.00
C GLU A 290 5.24 1.42 1.23
N LEU A 291 4.41 2.47 1.15
CA LEU A 291 4.81 3.73 0.51
C LEU A 291 5.66 4.58 1.44
N LEU A 292 5.17 4.81 2.65
CA LEU A 292 5.84 5.60 3.68
C LEU A 292 6.05 4.73 4.92
N ARG A 293 7.25 4.77 5.50
CA ARG A 293 7.53 4.19 6.81
C ARG A 293 7.96 5.28 7.79
N VAL A 294 7.34 5.33 8.96
CA VAL A 294 7.80 6.20 10.07
C VAL A 294 8.45 5.31 11.12
N GLU A 295 9.77 5.41 11.25
CA GLU A 295 10.58 4.47 12.00
C GLU A 295 11.38 5.18 13.10
N GLY A 296 10.96 4.97 14.35
CA GLY A 296 11.75 5.35 15.53
C GLY A 296 12.86 4.33 15.81
N GLN A 297 13.57 4.53 16.92
CA GLN A 297 14.51 3.56 17.45
C GLN A 297 13.87 2.80 18.61
N ILE A 298 13.81 1.48 18.48
CA ILE A 298 13.37 0.57 19.55
C ILE A 298 14.59 0.19 20.39
N ASP A 299 14.46 0.25 21.71
CA ASP A 299 15.46 -0.29 22.63
C ASP A 299 14.88 -1.54 23.31
N TYR A 300 15.19 -2.72 22.77
CA TYR A 300 14.63 -3.98 23.28
C TYR A 300 15.11 -4.34 24.69
N GLU A 301 16.20 -3.73 25.16
CA GLU A 301 16.79 -3.99 26.48
C GLU A 301 16.29 -3.01 27.55
N ARG A 302 15.61 -1.93 27.17
CA ARG A 302 15.18 -0.86 28.07
C ARG A 302 13.72 -0.49 27.85
N PRO A 303 13.01 0.04 28.86
CA PRO A 303 11.58 0.34 28.74
C PRO A 303 11.28 1.62 27.91
N LYS A 304 12.25 2.15 27.16
CA LYS A 304 12.13 3.47 26.53
C LYS A 304 12.64 3.45 25.10
N ASP A 305 11.69 3.53 24.18
CA ASP A 305 11.94 3.78 22.77
C ASP A 305 12.15 5.27 22.48
N THR A 306 12.73 5.56 21.32
CA THR A 306 12.86 6.90 20.77
C THR A 306 11.98 7.02 19.52
N PRO A 307 10.76 7.58 19.61
CA PRO A 307 9.88 7.74 18.45
C PRO A 307 10.28 8.93 17.59
N VAL A 308 9.95 8.89 16.29
CA VAL A 308 9.85 10.09 15.45
C VAL A 308 8.68 10.94 15.94
N ARG A 309 8.85 12.26 15.98
CA ARG A 309 7.85 13.20 16.53
C ARG A 309 7.51 14.32 15.55
N ASN A 310 6.31 14.88 15.72
CA ASN A 310 5.86 16.13 15.10
C ASN A 310 5.83 16.12 13.56
N LEU A 311 5.59 14.95 12.97
CA LEU A 311 5.41 14.75 11.53
C LEU A 311 3.91 14.57 11.22
N VAL A 312 3.41 15.29 10.21
CA VAL A 312 2.00 15.27 9.80
C VAL A 312 1.89 15.06 8.30
N PHE A 313 1.03 14.14 7.89
CA PHE A 313 0.62 13.92 6.50
C PHE A 313 -0.86 14.28 6.38
N GLN A 314 -1.23 15.12 5.42
CA GLN A 314 -2.63 15.56 5.23
C GLN A 314 -2.93 15.86 3.77
N ASN A 315 -4.19 15.71 3.34
CA ASN A 315 -4.61 15.99 1.95
C ASN A 315 -3.78 15.23 0.90
N LEU A 316 -3.39 13.99 1.19
CA LEU A 316 -2.63 13.11 0.28
C LEU A 316 -3.45 11.85 0.01
N THR A 317 -3.37 11.35 -1.22
CA THR A 317 -3.91 10.04 -1.60
C THR A 317 -2.76 9.03 -1.67
N PHE A 318 -2.94 7.87 -1.04
CA PHE A 318 -1.99 6.75 -1.07
C PHE A 318 -2.63 5.56 -1.79
N THR A 319 -2.00 5.03 -2.84
CA THR A 319 -2.62 3.98 -3.66
C THR A 319 -1.61 3.07 -4.38
N HIS A 320 -2.11 1.96 -4.91
CA HIS A 320 -1.39 0.97 -5.72
C HIS A 320 -0.24 0.29 -4.97
N ASN A 321 -0.45 -0.04 -3.69
CA ASN A 321 0.48 -0.86 -2.90
C ASN A 321 0.12 -2.35 -3.02
N ASP A 322 1.10 -3.23 -2.96
CA ASP A 322 0.83 -4.66 -2.81
C ASP A 322 0.39 -4.98 -1.37
N ARG A 323 -0.08 -6.21 -1.16
CA ARG A 323 -0.31 -6.77 0.17
C ARG A 323 0.95 -7.44 0.71
N MET A 324 1.07 -7.53 2.02
CA MET A 324 2.05 -8.42 2.65
C MET A 324 1.74 -9.88 2.33
N THR A 325 2.79 -10.66 2.13
CA THR A 325 2.72 -12.12 1.98
C THR A 325 3.25 -12.80 3.23
N TRP A 326 2.58 -13.86 3.67
CA TRP A 326 3.01 -14.65 4.81
C TRP A 326 4.28 -15.43 4.44
N GLN A 327 5.30 -15.41 5.31
CA GLN A 327 6.57 -16.10 5.10
C GLN A 327 6.80 -17.14 6.20
N PRO A 328 7.43 -18.30 5.93
CA PRO A 328 7.64 -19.35 6.93
C PRO A 328 8.38 -18.87 8.18
N THR A 329 9.27 -17.89 8.03
CA THR A 329 10.11 -17.33 9.12
C THR A 329 9.45 -16.14 9.85
N LYS A 330 8.32 -15.64 9.37
CA LYS A 330 7.56 -14.54 9.96
C LYS A 330 6.29 -15.06 10.63
N THR A 331 6.44 -15.89 11.66
CA THR A 331 5.33 -16.38 12.48
C THR A 331 5.18 -15.50 13.72
N GLY A 332 4.12 -14.69 13.78
CA GLY A 332 3.84 -13.83 14.93
C GLY A 332 2.33 -13.64 15.16
N TRP A 333 1.95 -13.49 16.43
CA TRP A 333 0.60 -13.15 16.88
C TRP A 333 0.33 -11.66 16.61
N GLY A 334 -0.08 -11.33 15.40
CA GLY A 334 -0.49 -9.97 15.05
C GLY A 334 -1.76 -10.02 14.22
N ILE A 335 -2.78 -9.30 14.66
CA ILE A 335 -3.78 -8.76 13.74
C ILE A 335 -2.98 -7.95 12.72
N GLN A 336 -2.97 -8.40 11.48
CA GLN A 336 -2.59 -7.62 10.30
C GLN A 336 -3.68 -7.81 9.27
#